data_AF-A0A7S0S1Q4-F1
#
_entry.id   AF-A0A7S0S1Q4-F1
#
_cell.length_a   1.000
_cell.length_b   1.000
_cell.length_c   1.000
_cell.angle_alpha   90.00
_cell.angle_beta   90.00
_cell.angle_gamma   90.00
#
_symmetry.space_group_name_H-M   'P 1'
#
loop_
_entity.id
_entity.type
_entity.pdbx_description
1 polymer ?
#
loop_
_entity_poly.entity_id
_entity_poly.type
_entity_poly.pdbx_seq_one_letter_code
_entity_poly.pdbx_strand_id
1 'polypeptide(L)'
;AAGELSEEQKAKNKKAADEMKAHLEEMMKDKADRFDSMFDDEAVKIRLDEEGWKARYYHEKMGVQEDAQGEVVAGIVKEYVRGLAWVMAYYYEGCVSWGWYYPYHYAPFASDLKDLGSMSITFEAGEPFKPFNQLMAVLPAASRHALPQCMQWLFTHPESPILDFYPKDFAVDMNGKRFAWQGVALLPFIDQERLLAATAACEEELSGEEKRRNSRRMELLYVHASHPLAPLFHDLEAQYGHLGEGERATQALAPIPADKSRGMCGCLVLCGGEVCPHALPAPFGMGDDITGNQVLCSAYRLPDPLPHVPSLMPGTECDPPVLTDADMPVEETLWHERGGGNGRPGGPLRQNFLTMGDEARRTISNSLGHRYGQPPHQGPPPPGGY
;
A
#
# COMPACT_ATOMS: atom_id res chain seq x y z
N ALA A 1 16.95 -46.38 7.14
CA ALA A 1 16.97 -45.73 8.46
C ALA A 1 17.74 -44.43 8.33
N ALA A 2 17.03 -43.30 8.22
CA ALA A 2 17.68 -41.99 8.35
C ALA A 2 17.94 -41.77 9.85
N GLY A 3 19.22 -41.62 10.22
CA GLY A 3 19.60 -41.43 11.63
C GLY A 3 19.09 -40.09 12.14
N GLU A 4 18.38 -40.10 13.26
CA GLU A 4 17.97 -38.87 13.95
C GLU A 4 19.20 -38.09 14.42
N LEU A 5 19.20 -36.78 14.15
CA LEU A 5 20.26 -35.87 14.57
C LEU A 5 20.33 -35.81 16.11
N SER A 6 21.54 -35.88 16.68
CA SER A 6 21.72 -35.69 18.13
C SER A 6 21.31 -34.28 18.56
N GLU A 7 20.87 -34.12 19.81
CA GLU A 7 20.51 -32.81 20.38
C GLU A 7 21.66 -31.80 20.30
N GLU A 8 22.91 -32.26 20.44
CA GLU A 8 24.10 -31.43 20.28
C GLU A 8 24.26 -30.94 18.82
N GLN A 9 23.95 -31.79 17.84
CA GLN A 9 24.00 -31.42 16.42
C GLN A 9 22.87 -30.44 16.07
N LYS A 10 21.67 -30.62 16.63
CA LYS A 10 20.55 -29.66 16.48
C LYS A 10 20.91 -28.28 17.06
N ALA A 11 21.53 -28.25 18.25
CA ALA A 11 21.96 -27.00 18.88
C ALA A 11 23.07 -26.28 18.06
N LYS A 12 24.05 -27.02 17.54
CA LYS A 12 25.09 -26.47 16.65
C LYS A 12 24.49 -25.93 15.35
N ASN A 13 23.55 -26.64 14.74
CA ASN A 13 22.88 -26.19 13.52
C ASN A 13 22.03 -24.93 13.77
N LYS A 14 21.34 -24.85 14.91
CA LYS A 14 20.57 -23.65 15.30
C LYS A 14 21.48 -22.44 15.47
N LYS A 15 22.59 -22.60 16.21
CA LYS A 15 23.57 -21.53 16.40
C LYS A 15 24.17 -21.03 15.07
N ALA A 16 24.54 -21.96 14.17
CA ALA A 16 25.03 -21.61 12.84
C ALA A 16 23.98 -20.89 11.99
N ALA A 17 22.71 -21.29 12.08
CA ALA A 17 21.60 -20.60 11.41
C ALA A 17 21.37 -19.18 11.96
N ASP A 18 21.43 -19.00 13.28
CA ASP A 18 21.30 -17.70 13.93
C ASP A 18 22.46 -16.76 13.56
N GLU A 19 23.70 -17.27 13.54
CA GLU A 19 24.90 -16.52 13.11
C GLU A 19 24.82 -16.14 11.62
N MET A 20 24.40 -17.07 10.76
CA MET A 20 24.18 -16.81 9.33
C MET A 20 23.10 -15.75 9.11
N LYS A 21 22.00 -15.82 9.88
CA LYS A 21 20.92 -14.83 9.83
C LYS A 21 21.42 -13.45 10.25
N ALA A 22 22.14 -13.34 11.36
CA ALA A 22 22.69 -12.07 11.83
C ALA A 22 23.66 -11.45 10.81
N HIS A 23 24.53 -12.26 10.21
CA HIS A 23 25.44 -11.79 9.18
C HIS A 23 24.72 -11.32 7.90
N LEU A 24 23.65 -12.02 7.50
CA LEU A 24 22.80 -11.59 6.39
C LEU A 24 22.08 -10.26 6.70
N GLU A 25 21.57 -10.08 7.93
CA GLU A 25 20.93 -8.83 8.36
C GLU A 25 21.91 -7.65 8.33
N GLU A 26 23.14 -7.84 8.80
CA GLU A 26 24.19 -6.82 8.75
C GLU A 26 24.56 -6.45 7.31
N MET A 27 24.80 -7.44 6.44
CA MET A 27 25.06 -7.18 5.02
C MET A 27 23.89 -6.48 4.31
N MET A 28 22.65 -6.83 4.64
CA MET A 28 21.48 -6.15 4.08
C MET A 28 21.40 -4.69 4.54
N LYS A 29 21.71 -4.43 5.81
CA LYS A 29 21.74 -3.08 6.37
C LYS A 29 22.81 -2.22 5.71
N ASP A 30 24.02 -2.76 5.53
CA ASP A 30 25.12 -2.05 4.89
C ASP A 30 24.83 -1.78 3.41
N LYS A 31 24.23 -2.73 2.68
CA LYS A 31 23.80 -2.51 1.28
C LYS A 31 22.64 -1.51 1.15
N ALA A 32 21.83 -1.38 2.19
CA ALA A 32 20.71 -0.45 2.23
C ALA A 32 21.13 0.97 2.63
N ASP A 33 22.24 1.17 3.36
CA ASP A 33 22.77 2.50 3.67
C ASP A 33 23.48 3.08 2.45
N ARG A 34 22.87 4.11 1.87
CA ARG A 34 23.28 4.75 0.62
C ARG A 34 23.69 6.20 0.87
N PHE A 35 24.35 6.44 2.01
CA PHE A 35 24.76 7.78 2.45
C PHE A 35 25.58 8.54 1.40
N ASP A 36 26.53 7.88 0.73
CA ASP A 36 27.39 8.54 -0.26
C ASP A 36 26.60 8.99 -1.50
N SER A 37 25.63 8.18 -1.95
CA SER A 37 24.80 8.47 -3.14
C SER A 37 23.53 9.28 -2.85
N MET A 38 23.25 9.58 -1.58
CA MET A 38 22.05 10.33 -1.15
C MET A 38 21.98 11.74 -1.78
N PHE A 39 23.15 12.37 -1.97
CA PHE A 39 23.26 13.77 -2.36
C PHE A 39 23.60 13.98 -3.85
N ASP A 40 23.91 12.90 -4.58
CA ASP A 40 24.41 13.01 -5.95
C ASP A 40 23.43 13.75 -6.87
N ASP A 41 22.12 13.49 -6.77
CA ASP A 41 21.14 14.13 -7.64
C ASP A 41 20.68 15.51 -7.11
N GLU A 42 20.29 15.61 -5.83
CA GLU A 42 19.74 16.87 -5.29
C GLU A 42 20.81 17.95 -5.11
N ALA A 43 21.99 17.61 -4.58
CA ALA A 43 23.02 18.58 -4.24
C ALA A 43 23.97 18.89 -5.40
N VAL A 44 24.17 17.96 -6.34
CA VAL A 44 25.13 18.15 -7.46
C VAL A 44 24.42 18.50 -8.76
N LYS A 45 23.35 17.77 -9.14
CA LYS A 45 22.70 17.96 -10.44
C LYS A 45 21.58 19.01 -10.40
N ILE A 46 20.65 18.88 -9.46
CA ILE A 46 19.45 19.74 -9.40
C ILE A 46 19.74 21.07 -8.71
N ARG A 47 20.47 21.07 -7.59
CA ARG A 47 20.86 22.27 -6.83
C ARG A 47 19.64 23.14 -6.51
N LEU A 48 18.77 22.63 -5.63
CA LEU A 48 17.48 23.25 -5.28
C LEU A 48 17.61 24.65 -4.65
N ASP A 49 18.79 25.01 -4.18
CA ASP A 49 19.15 26.30 -3.59
C ASP A 49 19.64 27.34 -4.63
N GLU A 50 19.89 26.94 -5.87
CA GLU A 50 20.40 27.82 -6.94
C GLU A 50 19.33 28.15 -7.99
N GLU A 51 19.36 29.36 -8.56
CA GLU A 51 18.47 29.77 -9.66
C GLU A 51 18.46 28.75 -10.81
N GLY A 52 17.30 28.53 -11.42
CA GLY A 52 17.11 27.52 -12.48
C GLY A 52 16.91 26.08 -11.98
N TRP A 53 16.82 25.85 -10.66
CA TRP A 53 16.61 24.52 -10.06
C TRP A 53 15.40 23.78 -10.63
N LYS A 54 14.33 24.52 -10.96
CA LYS A 54 13.08 23.93 -11.44
C LYS A 54 13.24 23.29 -12.81
N ALA A 55 13.92 23.97 -13.73
CA ALA A 55 14.24 23.41 -15.05
C ALA A 55 15.15 22.19 -14.92
N ARG A 56 16.19 22.28 -14.08
CA ARG A 56 17.10 21.14 -13.82
C ARG A 56 16.38 19.94 -13.22
N TYR A 57 15.44 20.16 -12.30
CA TYR A 57 14.63 19.09 -11.72
C TYR A 57 13.82 18.34 -12.78
N TYR A 58 13.04 19.06 -13.61
CA TYR A 58 12.21 18.41 -14.62
C TYR A 58 13.04 17.75 -15.72
N HIS A 59 14.19 18.33 -16.08
CA HIS A 59 15.12 17.71 -17.00
C HIS A 59 15.70 16.41 -16.42
N GLU A 60 16.26 16.45 -15.21
CA GLU A 60 16.94 15.30 -14.61
C GLU A 60 15.97 14.17 -14.23
N LYS A 61 14.84 14.51 -13.58
CA LYS A 61 13.91 13.51 -13.03
C LYS A 61 12.89 13.00 -14.05
N MET A 62 12.48 13.86 -14.99
CA MET A 62 11.42 13.54 -15.94
C MET A 62 11.93 13.42 -17.39
N GLY A 63 13.20 13.70 -17.66
CA GLY A 63 13.76 13.69 -19.01
C GLY A 63 13.22 14.80 -19.92
N VAL A 64 12.61 15.83 -19.34
CA VAL A 64 11.88 16.87 -20.09
C VAL A 64 12.84 17.94 -20.58
N GLN A 65 12.83 18.20 -21.88
CA GLN A 65 13.60 19.28 -22.48
C GLN A 65 12.99 20.65 -22.12
N GLU A 66 13.83 21.68 -22.01
CA GLU A 66 13.40 23.01 -21.54
C GLU A 66 12.29 23.63 -22.42
N ASP A 67 12.28 23.34 -23.71
CA ASP A 67 11.29 23.82 -24.69
C ASP A 67 9.91 23.17 -24.54
N ALA A 68 9.86 21.90 -24.12
CA ALA A 68 8.63 21.15 -23.89
C ALA A 68 8.13 21.21 -22.43
N GLN A 69 8.87 21.88 -21.55
CA GLN A 69 8.65 21.80 -20.11
C GLN A 69 7.26 22.26 -19.67
N GLY A 70 6.72 23.34 -20.25
CA GLY A 70 5.42 23.86 -19.85
C GLY A 70 4.28 22.87 -20.04
N GLU A 71 4.21 22.21 -21.21
CA GLU A 71 3.14 21.27 -21.55
C GLU A 71 3.25 19.97 -20.74
N VAL A 72 4.45 19.42 -20.60
CA VAL A 72 4.66 18.19 -19.84
C VAL A 72 4.36 18.42 -18.35
N VAL A 73 4.81 19.54 -17.78
CA VAL A 73 4.51 19.89 -16.38
C VAL A 73 3.01 20.06 -16.17
N ALA A 74 2.28 20.67 -17.11
CA ALA A 74 0.83 20.76 -17.04
C ALA A 74 0.16 19.38 -17.04
N GLY A 75 0.67 18.43 -17.83
CA GLY A 75 0.23 17.02 -17.80
C GLY A 75 0.50 16.33 -16.46
N ILE A 76 1.69 16.54 -15.88
CA ILE A 76 2.07 16.02 -14.55
C ILE A 76 1.14 16.58 -13.47
N VAL A 77 0.90 17.90 -13.49
CA VAL A 77 0.00 18.57 -12.54
C VAL A 77 -1.42 18.03 -12.67
N LYS A 78 -1.91 17.84 -13.90
CA LYS A 78 -3.23 17.26 -14.15
C LYS A 78 -3.37 15.88 -13.52
N GLU A 79 -2.44 14.96 -13.77
CA GLU A 79 -2.52 13.62 -13.19
C GLU A 79 -2.26 13.62 -11.69
N TYR A 80 -1.45 14.55 -11.16
CA TYR A 80 -1.23 14.67 -9.72
C TYR A 80 -2.51 15.10 -8.99
N VAL A 81 -3.20 16.12 -9.51
CA VAL A 81 -4.47 16.62 -8.97
C VAL A 81 -5.58 15.59 -9.15
N ARG A 82 -5.62 14.90 -10.29
CA ARG A 82 -6.49 13.73 -10.49
C ARG A 82 -6.21 12.65 -9.45
N GLY A 83 -4.96 12.40 -9.09
CA GLY A 83 -4.61 11.46 -8.03
C GLY A 83 -5.08 11.89 -6.64
N LEU A 84 -4.99 13.16 -6.30
CA LEU A 84 -5.56 13.68 -5.05
C LEU A 84 -7.08 13.46 -4.99
N ALA A 85 -7.78 13.73 -6.09
CA ALA A 85 -9.22 13.48 -6.18
C ALA A 85 -9.54 11.98 -6.10
N TRP A 86 -8.75 11.12 -6.75
CA TRP A 86 -8.90 9.67 -6.69
C TRP A 86 -8.73 9.16 -5.25
N VAL A 87 -7.70 9.63 -4.53
CA VAL A 87 -7.47 9.24 -3.13
C VAL A 87 -8.61 9.70 -2.24
N MET A 88 -9.06 10.96 -2.37
CA MET A 88 -10.20 11.45 -1.59
C MET A 88 -11.46 10.60 -1.85
N ALA A 89 -11.79 10.32 -3.10
CA ALA A 89 -12.92 9.47 -3.44
C ALA A 89 -12.73 8.04 -2.90
N TYR A 90 -11.51 7.46 -2.98
CA TYR A 90 -11.20 6.14 -2.44
C TYR A 90 -11.56 6.01 -0.95
N TYR A 91 -11.26 7.03 -0.14
CA TYR A 91 -11.54 7.01 1.29
C TYR A 91 -13.02 7.23 1.64
N TYR A 92 -13.73 8.08 0.89
CA TYR A 92 -15.08 8.49 1.24
C TYR A 92 -16.19 7.79 0.46
N GLU A 93 -15.92 7.41 -0.79
CA GLU A 93 -16.90 6.85 -1.73
C GLU A 93 -16.51 5.44 -2.23
N GLY A 94 -15.27 5.02 -2.00
CA GLY A 94 -14.70 3.78 -2.51
C GLY A 94 -13.93 3.96 -3.83
N CYS A 95 -13.50 2.86 -4.43
CA CYS A 95 -12.66 2.90 -5.63
C CYS A 95 -13.43 3.42 -6.86
N VAL A 96 -13.08 4.64 -7.31
CA VAL A 96 -13.70 5.29 -8.49
C VAL A 96 -13.06 4.93 -9.82
N SER A 97 -11.84 4.34 -9.80
CA SER A 97 -11.18 3.84 -11.00
C SER A 97 -10.14 2.78 -10.64
N TRP A 98 -10.34 1.56 -11.12
CA TRP A 98 -9.40 0.44 -10.95
C TRP A 98 -8.21 0.51 -11.91
N GLY A 99 -8.36 1.18 -13.06
CA GLY A 99 -7.32 1.29 -14.07
C GLY A 99 -6.49 2.59 -13.97
N TRP A 100 -6.93 3.58 -13.19
CA TRP A 100 -6.18 4.81 -13.02
C TRP A 100 -4.94 4.59 -12.12
N TYR A 101 -3.83 5.20 -12.52
CA TYR A 101 -2.61 5.31 -11.72
C TYR A 101 -1.93 6.64 -12.05
N TYR A 102 -1.01 7.08 -11.18
CA TYR A 102 -0.18 8.25 -11.45
C TYR A 102 1.02 7.86 -12.33
N PRO A 103 1.11 8.32 -13.61
CA PRO A 103 2.06 7.77 -14.58
C PRO A 103 3.43 8.45 -14.56
N TYR A 104 3.89 8.88 -13.37
CA TYR A 104 5.19 9.50 -13.17
C TYR A 104 5.80 9.02 -11.85
N HIS A 105 7.13 8.92 -11.78
CA HIS A 105 7.82 8.51 -10.57
C HIS A 105 7.97 9.63 -9.53
N TYR A 106 7.80 10.90 -9.93
CA TYR A 106 8.00 12.06 -9.05
C TYR A 106 6.85 13.06 -9.14
N ALA A 107 6.69 13.87 -8.10
CA ALA A 107 5.67 14.90 -8.02
C ALA A 107 6.08 16.20 -8.76
N PRO A 108 5.11 17.04 -9.17
CA PRO A 108 5.41 18.43 -9.55
C PRO A 108 5.69 19.28 -8.30
N PHE A 109 6.23 20.50 -8.47
CA PHE A 109 6.34 21.42 -7.35
C PHE A 109 4.99 22.04 -7.01
N ALA A 110 4.81 22.44 -5.73
CA ALA A 110 3.63 23.18 -5.31
C ALA A 110 3.42 24.48 -6.11
N SER A 111 4.51 25.11 -6.55
CA SER A 111 4.46 26.31 -7.41
C SER A 111 3.88 26.07 -8.82
N ASP A 112 3.73 24.82 -9.24
CA ASP A 112 3.08 24.43 -10.51
C ASP A 112 1.58 24.19 -10.37
N LEU A 113 1.07 24.06 -9.14
CA LEU A 113 -0.34 23.81 -8.84
C LEU A 113 -1.16 25.11 -8.98
N LYS A 114 -1.29 25.58 -10.22
CA LYS A 114 -2.00 26.80 -10.61
C LYS A 114 -3.24 26.47 -11.43
N ASP A 115 -4.21 27.39 -11.42
CA ASP A 115 -5.42 27.35 -12.28
C ASP A 115 -6.28 26.06 -12.16
N LEU A 116 -6.20 25.40 -11.00
CA LEU A 116 -6.83 24.09 -10.74
C LEU A 116 -8.36 24.11 -10.88
N GLY A 117 -9.01 25.25 -10.65
CA GLY A 117 -10.48 25.36 -10.69
C GLY A 117 -11.09 25.13 -12.06
N SER A 118 -10.30 25.21 -13.14
CA SER A 118 -10.75 24.92 -14.51
C SER A 118 -10.56 23.45 -14.93
N MET A 119 -9.93 22.63 -14.07
CA MET A 119 -9.58 21.25 -14.38
C MET A 119 -10.80 20.35 -14.26
N SER A 120 -11.16 19.69 -15.37
CA SER A 120 -12.16 18.62 -15.35
C SER A 120 -11.50 17.31 -14.97
N ILE A 121 -12.00 16.69 -13.90
CA ILE A 121 -11.53 15.40 -13.40
C ILE A 121 -12.64 14.38 -13.61
N THR A 122 -12.34 13.36 -14.40
CA THR A 122 -13.24 12.23 -14.64
C THR A 122 -12.49 10.91 -14.42
N PHE A 123 -13.24 9.90 -14.00
CA PHE A 123 -12.73 8.57 -13.75
C PHE A 123 -13.55 7.56 -14.53
N GLU A 124 -12.85 6.61 -15.15
CA GLU A 124 -13.46 5.42 -15.69
C GLU A 124 -13.34 4.34 -14.62
N ALA A 125 -14.48 3.82 -14.14
CA ALA A 125 -14.50 2.84 -13.06
C ALA A 125 -13.58 1.64 -13.37
N GLY A 126 -13.64 1.11 -14.58
CA GLY A 126 -12.93 -0.12 -14.93
C GLY A 126 -13.32 -1.30 -14.03
N GLU A 127 -12.50 -2.34 -14.03
CA GLU A 127 -12.71 -3.52 -13.20
C GLU A 127 -11.40 -3.92 -12.52
N PRO A 128 -11.45 -4.51 -11.32
CA PRO A 128 -10.26 -5.06 -10.70
C PRO A 128 -9.68 -6.17 -11.57
N PHE A 129 -8.34 -6.23 -11.65
CA PHE A 129 -7.67 -7.36 -12.28
C PHE A 129 -8.07 -8.68 -11.64
N LYS A 130 -8.17 -9.72 -12.48
CA LYS A 130 -8.18 -11.10 -11.99
C LYS A 130 -6.89 -11.37 -11.19
N PRO A 131 -6.93 -12.25 -10.17
CA PRO A 131 -5.78 -12.52 -9.31
C PRO A 131 -4.47 -12.78 -10.06
N PHE A 132 -4.49 -13.58 -11.13
CA PHE A 132 -3.25 -13.85 -11.89
C PHE A 132 -2.79 -12.66 -12.71
N ASN A 133 -3.69 -11.86 -13.29
CA ASN A 133 -3.32 -10.64 -14.00
C ASN A 133 -2.67 -9.64 -13.03
N GLN A 134 -3.19 -9.55 -11.80
CA GLN A 134 -2.56 -8.75 -10.74
C GLN A 134 -1.20 -9.30 -10.31
N LEU A 135 -1.03 -10.61 -10.19
CA LEU A 135 0.27 -11.21 -9.87
C LEU A 135 1.29 -10.98 -11.00
N MET A 136 0.86 -11.08 -12.26
CA MET A 136 1.70 -10.70 -13.41
C MET A 136 2.09 -9.23 -13.35
N ALA A 137 1.18 -8.35 -12.91
CA ALA A 137 1.46 -6.91 -12.83
C ALA A 137 2.38 -6.49 -11.66
N VAL A 138 2.55 -7.34 -10.63
CA VAL A 138 3.22 -6.95 -9.38
C VAL A 138 4.49 -7.77 -9.10
N LEU A 139 4.52 -9.04 -9.49
CA LEU A 139 5.63 -9.91 -9.13
C LEU A 139 6.84 -9.71 -10.05
N PRO A 140 8.07 -9.78 -9.52
CA PRO A 140 9.26 -9.89 -10.35
C PRO A 140 9.40 -11.31 -10.92
N ALA A 141 10.21 -11.46 -11.97
CA ALA A 141 10.49 -12.75 -12.61
C ALA A 141 11.01 -13.84 -11.64
N ALA A 142 11.72 -13.46 -10.58
CA ALA A 142 12.20 -14.38 -9.54
C ALA A 142 11.04 -15.09 -8.78
N SER A 143 9.88 -14.45 -8.72
CA SER A 143 8.68 -14.95 -8.03
C SER A 143 7.67 -15.62 -8.96
N ARG A 144 8.04 -15.91 -10.21
CA ARG A 144 7.15 -16.54 -11.22
C ARG A 144 6.54 -17.87 -10.76
N HIS A 145 7.18 -18.57 -9.82
CA HIS A 145 6.70 -19.82 -9.25
C HIS A 145 5.34 -19.69 -8.52
N ALA A 146 4.93 -18.47 -8.17
CA ALA A 146 3.60 -18.19 -7.59
C ALA A 146 2.45 -18.26 -8.61
N LEU A 147 2.76 -18.30 -9.91
CA LEU A 147 1.78 -18.34 -11.00
C LEU A 147 1.66 -19.73 -11.66
N PRO A 148 0.52 -20.01 -12.33
CA PRO A 148 0.36 -21.18 -13.18
C PRO A 148 1.50 -21.38 -14.16
N GLN A 149 1.86 -22.63 -14.43
CA GLN A 149 3.00 -22.99 -15.28
C GLN A 149 2.91 -22.35 -16.68
N CYS A 150 1.70 -22.27 -17.26
CA CYS A 150 1.46 -21.67 -18.58
C CYS A 150 1.79 -20.18 -18.65
N MET A 151 1.81 -19.44 -17.54
CA MET A 151 2.09 -18.00 -17.50
C MET A 151 3.56 -17.68 -17.21
N GLN A 152 4.32 -18.61 -16.64
CA GLN A 152 5.66 -18.30 -16.11
C GLN A 152 6.69 -17.92 -17.19
N TRP A 153 6.50 -18.37 -18.44
CA TRP A 153 7.42 -18.05 -19.53
C TRP A 153 7.36 -16.56 -19.91
N LEU A 154 6.23 -15.90 -19.67
CA LEU A 154 6.02 -14.48 -19.97
C LEU A 154 7.01 -13.56 -19.22
N PHE A 155 7.56 -14.01 -18.08
CA PHE A 155 8.55 -13.26 -17.30
C PHE A 155 9.98 -13.32 -17.84
N THR A 156 10.33 -14.38 -18.58
CA THR A 156 11.75 -14.74 -18.79
C THR A 156 12.11 -15.11 -20.22
N HIS A 157 11.14 -15.55 -21.03
CA HIS A 157 11.42 -16.03 -22.36
C HIS A 157 11.64 -14.85 -23.32
N PRO A 158 12.66 -14.88 -24.19
CA PRO A 158 12.94 -13.80 -25.16
C PRO A 158 11.76 -13.49 -26.11
N GLU A 159 10.90 -14.47 -26.39
CA GLU A 159 9.73 -14.31 -27.25
C GLU A 159 8.48 -13.80 -26.50
N SER A 160 8.58 -13.52 -25.20
CA SER A 160 7.46 -12.95 -24.46
C SER A 160 7.13 -11.55 -24.98
N PRO A 161 5.87 -11.26 -25.31
CA PRO A 161 5.45 -9.96 -25.83
C PRO A 161 5.49 -8.84 -24.78
N ILE A 162 5.75 -9.18 -23.51
CA ILE A 162 5.76 -8.29 -22.35
C ILE A 162 7.04 -8.46 -21.51
N LEU A 163 8.11 -8.99 -22.10
CA LEU A 163 9.39 -9.21 -21.40
C LEU A 163 9.98 -7.90 -20.84
N ASP A 164 9.74 -6.79 -21.53
CA ASP A 164 10.18 -5.44 -21.16
C ASP A 164 9.62 -4.96 -19.81
N PHE A 165 8.53 -5.56 -19.31
CA PHE A 165 7.99 -5.23 -17.99
C PHE A 165 8.83 -5.79 -16.83
N TYR A 166 9.71 -6.75 -17.08
CA TYR A 166 10.41 -7.51 -16.04
C TYR A 166 11.94 -7.37 -16.13
N PRO A 167 12.51 -6.16 -15.96
CA PRO A 167 13.95 -5.99 -15.95
C PRO A 167 14.57 -6.78 -14.79
N LYS A 168 15.74 -7.40 -15.04
CA LYS A 168 16.49 -8.11 -13.98
C LYS A 168 17.08 -7.16 -12.94
N ASP A 169 17.55 -6.01 -13.42
CA ASP A 169 18.13 -4.94 -12.63
C ASP A 169 17.43 -3.63 -12.99
N PHE A 170 17.19 -2.78 -11.99
CA PHE A 170 16.59 -1.46 -12.17
C PHE A 170 17.31 -0.42 -11.30
N ALA A 171 17.24 0.83 -11.71
CA ALA A 171 17.85 1.92 -10.96
C ALA A 171 16.98 2.29 -9.75
N VAL A 172 17.63 2.61 -8.63
CA VAL A 172 16.99 3.21 -7.46
C VAL A 172 17.58 4.61 -7.31
N ASP A 173 16.74 5.62 -7.51
CA ASP A 173 17.11 7.00 -7.26
C ASP A 173 16.92 7.32 -5.78
N MET A 174 18.00 7.74 -5.11
CA MET A 174 17.96 8.05 -3.69
C MET A 174 17.16 9.31 -3.38
N ASN A 175 17.03 10.25 -4.33
CA ASN A 175 16.22 11.46 -4.21
C ASN A 175 16.33 12.16 -2.84
N GLY A 176 17.56 12.41 -2.39
CA GLY A 176 17.82 13.08 -1.11
C GLY A 176 17.55 12.22 0.13
N LYS A 177 17.38 10.90 -0.02
CA LYS A 177 17.14 9.95 1.09
C LYS A 177 18.37 9.07 1.37
N ARG A 178 18.49 8.63 2.61
CA ARG A 178 19.67 7.88 3.08
C ARG A 178 19.58 6.40 2.75
N PHE A 179 18.42 5.79 2.98
CA PHE A 179 18.28 4.35 2.86
C PHE A 179 17.59 3.95 1.56
N ALA A 180 18.06 2.90 0.90
CA ALA A 180 17.59 2.50 -0.42
C ALA A 180 16.07 2.24 -0.47
N TRP A 181 15.46 1.78 0.63
CA TRP A 181 14.02 1.57 0.73
C TRP A 181 13.20 2.87 0.75
N GLN A 182 13.84 4.01 0.96
CA GLN A 182 13.25 5.35 0.84
C GLN A 182 13.41 5.92 -0.58
N GLY A 183 14.28 5.31 -1.40
CA GLY A 183 14.54 5.73 -2.76
C GLY A 183 13.39 5.35 -3.69
N VAL A 184 13.41 5.94 -4.89
CA VAL A 184 12.43 5.72 -5.94
C VAL A 184 12.93 4.61 -6.86
N ALA A 185 12.18 3.51 -6.93
CA ALA A 185 12.45 2.42 -7.86
C ALA A 185 12.01 2.81 -9.27
N LEU A 186 12.96 2.95 -10.20
CA LEU A 186 12.71 3.32 -11.59
C LEU A 186 12.36 2.10 -12.43
N LEU A 187 11.17 1.58 -12.19
CA LEU A 187 10.57 0.49 -12.96
C LEU A 187 9.71 1.03 -14.11
N PRO A 188 9.65 0.33 -15.26
CA PRO A 188 8.71 0.66 -16.31
C PRO A 188 7.27 0.47 -15.81
N PHE A 189 6.37 1.36 -16.19
CA PHE A 189 4.94 1.17 -15.95
C PHE A 189 4.39 0.10 -16.88
N ILE A 190 3.53 -0.76 -16.35
CA ILE A 190 2.92 -1.85 -17.12
C ILE A 190 1.79 -1.29 -17.99
N ASP A 191 1.82 -1.64 -19.28
CA ASP A 191 0.71 -1.42 -20.18
C ASP A 191 -0.35 -2.51 -19.94
N GLN A 192 -1.51 -2.08 -19.43
CA GLN A 192 -2.61 -2.96 -19.07
C GLN A 192 -3.13 -3.77 -20.27
N GLU A 193 -3.26 -3.17 -21.44
CA GLU A 193 -3.83 -3.85 -22.61
C GLU A 193 -2.88 -4.94 -23.11
N ARG A 194 -1.58 -4.64 -23.17
CA ARG A 194 -0.54 -5.62 -23.52
C ARG A 194 -0.48 -6.77 -22.52
N LEU A 195 -0.59 -6.47 -21.23
CA LEU A 195 -0.60 -7.49 -20.17
C LEU A 195 -1.78 -8.45 -20.34
N LEU A 196 -3.00 -7.90 -20.46
CA LEU A 196 -4.22 -8.70 -20.58
C LEU A 196 -4.25 -9.52 -21.87
N ALA A 197 -3.76 -8.95 -22.98
CA ALA A 197 -3.64 -9.68 -24.25
C ALA A 197 -2.67 -10.87 -24.14
N ALA A 198 -1.54 -10.69 -23.46
CA ALA A 198 -0.55 -11.75 -23.27
C ALA A 198 -1.06 -12.86 -22.34
N THR A 199 -1.79 -12.53 -21.28
CA THR A 199 -2.30 -13.52 -20.32
C THR A 199 -3.54 -14.26 -20.81
N ALA A 200 -4.39 -13.63 -21.64
CA ALA A 200 -5.61 -14.24 -22.15
C ALA A 200 -5.39 -15.60 -22.83
N ALA A 201 -4.31 -15.75 -23.62
CA ALA A 201 -3.97 -17.02 -24.26
C ALA A 201 -3.67 -18.14 -23.24
N CYS A 202 -3.08 -17.78 -22.10
CA CYS A 202 -2.74 -18.73 -21.04
C CYS A 202 -3.96 -19.09 -20.15
N GLU A 203 -4.98 -18.23 -20.10
CA GLU A 203 -6.16 -18.44 -19.27
C GLU A 203 -6.98 -19.67 -19.69
N GLU A 204 -6.96 -20.02 -20.97
CA GLU A 204 -7.66 -21.20 -21.49
C GLU A 204 -7.04 -22.51 -20.98
N GLU A 205 -5.72 -22.52 -20.82
CA GLU A 205 -4.94 -23.67 -20.35
C GLU A 205 -5.01 -23.91 -18.83
N LEU A 206 -5.61 -22.98 -18.08
CA LEU A 206 -5.73 -23.11 -16.64
C LEU A 206 -6.55 -24.34 -16.26
N SER A 207 -6.07 -25.09 -15.26
CA SER A 207 -6.84 -26.16 -14.66
C SER A 207 -8.12 -25.63 -13.99
N GLY A 208 -9.08 -26.52 -13.70
CA GLY A 208 -10.31 -26.13 -13.00
C GLY A 208 -10.05 -25.48 -11.64
N GLU A 209 -9.05 -25.97 -10.90
CA GLU A 209 -8.61 -25.36 -9.64
C GLU A 209 -8.07 -23.94 -9.87
N GLU A 210 -7.22 -23.77 -10.88
CA GLU A 210 -6.60 -22.48 -11.21
C GLU A 210 -7.62 -21.45 -11.67
N LYS A 211 -8.57 -21.84 -12.53
CA LYS A 211 -9.70 -20.99 -12.94
C LYS A 211 -10.51 -20.55 -11.72
N ARG A 212 -10.73 -21.46 -10.76
CA ARG A 212 -11.46 -21.21 -9.51
C ARG A 212 -10.71 -20.28 -8.53
N ARG A 213 -9.37 -20.24 -8.51
CA ARG A 213 -8.62 -19.25 -7.72
C ARG A 213 -8.35 -17.94 -8.48
N ASN A 214 -8.50 -17.94 -9.81
CA ASN A 214 -8.44 -16.75 -10.66
C ASN A 214 -9.80 -16.03 -10.81
N SER A 215 -10.83 -16.43 -10.06
CA SER A 215 -12.16 -15.81 -10.10
C SER A 215 -12.40 -14.91 -8.88
N ARG A 216 -13.22 -13.87 -9.05
CA ARG A 216 -13.75 -13.09 -7.92
C ARG A 216 -14.69 -13.95 -7.09
N ARG A 217 -14.59 -13.86 -5.76
CA ARG A 217 -15.42 -14.60 -4.82
C ARG A 217 -16.25 -13.64 -3.97
N MET A 218 -17.19 -14.21 -3.23
CA MET A 218 -18.03 -13.49 -2.29
C MET A 218 -17.54 -13.73 -0.86
N GLU A 219 -17.84 -12.77 0.00
CA GLU A 219 -17.70 -12.87 1.45
C GLU A 219 -18.60 -14.00 1.98
N LEU A 220 -18.22 -14.62 3.09
CA LEU A 220 -18.98 -15.69 3.72
C LEU A 220 -19.45 -15.25 5.10
N LEU A 221 -20.72 -15.52 5.42
CA LEU A 221 -21.26 -15.35 6.77
C LEU A 221 -21.43 -16.71 7.43
N TYR A 222 -20.90 -16.82 8.65
CA TYR A 222 -21.01 -17.99 9.49
C TYR A 222 -21.87 -17.69 10.72
N VAL A 223 -22.83 -18.56 11.02
CA VAL A 223 -23.65 -18.46 12.23
C VAL A 223 -23.79 -19.81 12.90
N HIS A 224 -23.86 -19.83 14.24
CA HIS A 224 -24.19 -21.04 14.97
C HIS A 224 -25.66 -21.44 14.73
N ALA A 225 -25.99 -22.72 14.81
CA ALA A 225 -27.33 -23.25 14.60
C ALA A 225 -28.37 -22.73 15.60
N SER A 226 -27.93 -22.24 16.76
CA SER A 226 -28.79 -21.57 17.74
C SER A 226 -29.01 -20.08 17.46
N HIS A 227 -28.38 -19.52 16.42
CA HIS A 227 -28.49 -18.09 16.11
C HIS A 227 -29.88 -17.78 15.53
N PRO A 228 -30.51 -16.63 15.85
CA PRO A 228 -31.83 -16.26 15.30
C PRO A 228 -31.91 -16.19 13.77
N LEU A 229 -30.77 -16.09 13.09
CA LEU A 229 -30.68 -16.13 11.61
C LEU A 229 -30.64 -17.55 11.04
N ALA A 230 -30.38 -18.59 11.83
CA ALA A 230 -30.26 -19.96 11.31
C ALA A 230 -31.45 -20.44 10.46
N PRO A 231 -32.72 -20.11 10.79
CA PRO A 231 -33.85 -20.47 9.92
C PRO A 231 -33.73 -19.89 8.51
N LEU A 232 -33.18 -18.67 8.36
CA LEU A 232 -33.03 -18.01 7.06
C LEU A 232 -32.09 -18.78 6.13
N PHE A 233 -31.04 -19.40 6.68
CA PHE A 233 -30.10 -20.22 5.91
C PHE A 233 -30.77 -21.49 5.37
N HIS A 234 -31.56 -22.16 6.21
CA HIS A 234 -32.32 -23.36 5.81
C HIS A 234 -33.44 -23.04 4.83
N ASP A 235 -34.16 -21.94 5.02
CA ASP A 235 -35.20 -21.48 4.10
C ASP A 235 -34.62 -21.22 2.71
N LEU A 236 -33.43 -20.58 2.67
CA LEU A 236 -32.72 -20.31 1.43
C LEU A 236 -32.28 -21.61 0.72
N GLU A 237 -31.75 -22.58 1.47
CA GLU A 237 -31.40 -23.91 0.94
C GLU A 237 -32.63 -24.66 0.43
N ALA A 238 -33.73 -24.66 1.17
CA ALA A 238 -34.97 -25.33 0.78
C ALA A 238 -35.58 -24.72 -0.50
N GLN A 239 -35.53 -23.39 -0.63
CA GLN A 239 -36.10 -22.68 -1.76
C GLN A 239 -35.25 -22.80 -3.03
N TYR A 240 -33.92 -22.72 -2.91
CA TYR A 240 -33.03 -22.57 -4.06
C TYR A 240 -32.01 -23.71 -4.24
N GLY A 241 -31.96 -24.68 -3.33
CA GLY A 241 -31.00 -25.79 -3.37
C GLY A 241 -31.18 -26.76 -4.54
N HIS A 242 -32.27 -26.64 -5.31
CA HIS A 242 -32.49 -27.40 -6.54
C HIS A 242 -31.88 -26.74 -7.79
N LEU A 243 -31.52 -25.45 -7.71
CA LEU A 243 -30.97 -24.68 -8.84
C LEU A 243 -29.49 -25.01 -9.09
N GLY A 244 -29.01 -24.75 -10.30
CA GLY A 244 -27.58 -24.82 -10.61
C GLY A 244 -26.78 -23.71 -9.93
N GLU A 245 -25.46 -23.90 -9.75
CA GLU A 245 -24.59 -22.96 -9.03
C GLU A 245 -24.63 -21.52 -9.61
N GLY A 246 -24.63 -21.38 -10.94
CA GLY A 246 -24.72 -20.07 -11.61
C GLY A 246 -26.08 -19.37 -11.42
N GLU A 247 -27.17 -20.14 -11.31
CA GLU A 247 -28.51 -19.59 -11.07
C GLU A 247 -28.67 -19.16 -9.62
N ARG A 248 -28.10 -19.91 -8.66
CA ARG A 248 -28.11 -19.54 -7.23
C ARG A 248 -27.45 -18.19 -6.99
N ALA A 249 -26.31 -17.92 -7.63
CA ALA A 249 -25.57 -16.67 -7.45
C ALA A 249 -26.37 -15.40 -7.83
N THR A 250 -27.36 -15.55 -8.72
CA THR A 250 -28.18 -14.44 -9.24
C THR A 250 -29.59 -14.40 -8.66
N GLN A 251 -30.18 -15.54 -8.30
CA GLN A 251 -31.58 -15.64 -7.91
C GLN A 251 -31.79 -15.98 -6.43
N ALA A 252 -30.83 -16.63 -5.77
CA ALA A 252 -30.96 -17.10 -4.40
C ALA A 252 -30.54 -16.02 -3.40
N LEU A 253 -31.20 -14.86 -3.40
CA LEU A 253 -30.93 -13.76 -2.47
C LEU A 253 -32.00 -13.67 -1.38
N ALA A 254 -31.58 -13.60 -0.11
CA ALA A 254 -32.45 -13.32 1.01
C ALA A 254 -31.95 -12.11 1.83
N PRO A 255 -32.72 -11.02 1.93
CA PRO A 255 -32.37 -9.88 2.79
C PRO A 255 -32.25 -10.29 4.25
N ILE A 256 -31.23 -9.76 4.94
CA ILE A 256 -31.00 -10.05 6.36
C ILE A 256 -31.95 -9.19 7.21
N PRO A 257 -32.79 -9.80 8.06
CA PRO A 257 -33.66 -9.08 8.98
C PRO A 257 -32.85 -8.44 10.12
N ALA A 258 -32.82 -7.10 10.16
CA ALA A 258 -32.05 -6.30 11.12
C ALA A 258 -32.39 -6.60 12.59
N ASP A 259 -33.66 -6.93 12.88
CA ASP A 259 -34.15 -7.30 14.21
C ASP A 259 -33.56 -8.63 14.70
N LYS A 260 -33.30 -9.58 13.79
CA LYS A 260 -32.70 -10.89 14.12
C LYS A 260 -31.18 -10.89 14.05
N SER A 261 -30.58 -9.87 13.44
CA SER A 261 -29.15 -9.75 13.21
C SER A 261 -28.47 -8.69 14.09
N ARG A 262 -29.21 -8.09 15.03
CA ARG A 262 -28.74 -6.97 15.87
C ARG A 262 -28.27 -5.76 15.05
N GLY A 263 -28.96 -5.47 13.95
CA GLY A 263 -28.72 -4.30 13.11
C GLY A 263 -27.82 -4.54 11.89
N MET A 264 -27.43 -5.78 11.60
CA MET A 264 -26.68 -6.10 10.38
C MET A 264 -27.60 -6.09 9.16
N CYS A 265 -27.19 -5.35 8.12
CA CYS A 265 -27.87 -5.22 6.84
C CYS A 265 -27.17 -6.05 5.75
N GLY A 266 -27.80 -6.16 4.56
CA GLY A 266 -27.27 -6.90 3.41
C GLY A 266 -28.12 -8.12 3.07
N CYS A 267 -27.58 -9.01 2.24
CA CYS A 267 -28.28 -10.20 1.76
C CYS A 267 -27.43 -11.45 1.92
N LEU A 268 -28.07 -12.56 2.26
CA LEU A 268 -27.49 -13.90 2.10
C LEU A 268 -27.69 -14.37 0.66
N VAL A 269 -26.69 -15.07 0.15
CA VAL A 269 -26.70 -15.72 -1.17
C VAL A 269 -26.33 -17.18 -1.00
N LEU A 270 -27.14 -18.09 -1.54
CA LEU A 270 -26.89 -19.52 -1.43
C LEU A 270 -25.64 -19.88 -2.23
N CYS A 271 -24.60 -20.36 -1.55
CA CYS A 271 -23.40 -20.88 -2.20
C CYS A 271 -23.61 -22.28 -2.79
N GLY A 272 -22.64 -22.75 -3.58
CA GLY A 272 -22.48 -24.16 -3.84
C GLY A 272 -22.07 -24.94 -2.59
N GLY A 273 -22.53 -26.18 -2.47
CA GLY A 273 -22.31 -27.05 -1.31
C GLY A 273 -23.50 -27.13 -0.34
N GLU A 274 -23.32 -27.89 0.73
CA GLU A 274 -24.28 -27.98 1.83
C GLU A 274 -24.13 -26.77 2.76
N VAL A 275 -25.24 -26.20 3.23
CA VAL A 275 -25.22 -25.02 4.11
C VAL A 275 -24.65 -25.34 5.49
N CYS A 276 -24.85 -26.57 5.97
CA CYS A 276 -24.35 -27.04 7.26
C CYS A 276 -23.85 -28.49 7.14
N PRO A 277 -22.66 -28.71 6.54
CA PRO A 277 -22.10 -30.06 6.40
C PRO A 277 -21.85 -30.66 7.79
N HIS A 278 -22.21 -31.94 7.97
CA HIS A 278 -22.13 -32.59 9.30
C HIS A 278 -20.70 -32.76 9.80
N ALA A 279 -19.77 -33.02 8.90
CA ALA A 279 -18.36 -33.17 9.19
C ALA A 279 -17.52 -32.23 8.31
N LEU A 280 -16.53 -31.59 8.92
CA LEU A 280 -15.56 -30.73 8.23
C LEU A 280 -14.16 -31.31 8.42
N PRO A 281 -13.46 -31.66 7.34
CA PRO A 281 -12.11 -32.21 7.46
C PRO A 281 -11.13 -31.15 7.94
N ALA A 282 -10.17 -31.55 8.79
CA ALA A 282 -9.13 -30.65 9.25
C ALA A 282 -8.25 -30.20 8.07
N PRO A 283 -8.05 -28.89 7.85
CA PRO A 283 -7.22 -28.43 6.75
C PRO A 283 -5.76 -28.82 7.00
N PHE A 284 -5.08 -29.27 5.95
CA PHE A 284 -3.63 -29.58 5.96
C PHE A 284 -3.18 -30.58 7.03
N GLY A 285 -4.09 -31.45 7.52
CA GLY A 285 -3.80 -32.38 8.61
C GLY A 285 -3.52 -31.71 9.96
N MET A 286 -3.97 -30.47 10.15
CA MET A 286 -3.80 -29.71 11.41
C MET A 286 -4.82 -30.13 12.47
N GLY A 287 -4.81 -31.40 12.86
CA GLY A 287 -5.67 -31.95 13.90
C GLY A 287 -6.79 -32.84 13.36
N ASP A 288 -7.79 -33.08 14.22
CA ASP A 288 -8.90 -33.98 13.94
C ASP A 288 -10.03 -33.27 13.18
N ASP A 289 -10.76 -34.03 12.37
CA ASP A 289 -11.96 -33.57 11.69
C ASP A 289 -13.02 -33.10 12.70
N ILE A 290 -13.73 -32.02 12.36
CA ILE A 290 -14.84 -31.55 13.17
C ILE A 290 -16.06 -32.41 12.83
N THR A 291 -16.47 -33.29 13.74
CA THR A 291 -17.71 -34.06 13.63
C THR A 291 -18.84 -33.38 14.40
N GLY A 292 -20.05 -33.29 13.83
CA GLY A 292 -21.18 -32.63 14.49
C GLY A 292 -21.13 -31.12 14.38
N ASN A 293 -20.69 -30.60 13.23
CA ASN A 293 -20.67 -29.17 12.95
C ASN A 293 -22.08 -28.56 13.12
N GLN A 294 -22.16 -27.47 13.87
CA GLN A 294 -23.38 -26.69 14.12
C GLN A 294 -23.25 -25.26 13.55
N VAL A 295 -22.31 -25.04 12.64
CA VAL A 295 -22.09 -23.75 12.00
C VAL A 295 -22.64 -23.81 10.59
N LEU A 296 -23.56 -22.89 10.30
CA LEU A 296 -24.12 -22.67 8.97
C LEU A 296 -23.27 -21.65 8.23
N CYS A 297 -23.13 -21.83 6.92
CA CYS A 297 -22.36 -20.95 6.05
C CYS A 297 -23.13 -20.62 4.77
N SER A 298 -23.08 -19.36 4.35
CA SER A 298 -23.61 -18.89 3.08
C SER A 298 -22.81 -17.67 2.61
N ALA A 299 -22.86 -17.35 1.32
CA ALA A 299 -22.30 -16.09 0.85
C ALA A 299 -23.09 -14.92 1.41
N TYR A 300 -22.37 -13.84 1.63
CA TYR A 300 -22.89 -12.58 2.12
C TYR A 300 -22.61 -11.50 1.08
N ARG A 301 -23.62 -10.68 0.81
CA ARG A 301 -23.51 -9.51 -0.04
C ARG A 301 -23.83 -8.29 0.82
N LEU A 302 -22.86 -7.38 0.88
CA LEU A 302 -23.06 -6.06 1.49
C LEU A 302 -24.23 -5.33 0.79
N PRO A 303 -24.99 -4.49 1.51
CA PRO A 303 -25.98 -3.63 0.88
C PRO A 303 -25.29 -2.67 -0.10
N ASP A 304 -26.06 -2.16 -1.08
CA ASP A 304 -25.53 -1.17 -2.00
C ASP A 304 -25.05 0.07 -1.24
N PRO A 305 -23.87 0.61 -1.56
CA PRO A 305 -23.31 1.75 -0.87
C PRO A 305 -24.22 2.97 -1.06
N LEU A 306 -24.50 3.66 0.04
CA LEU A 306 -25.17 4.95 0.03
C LEU A 306 -24.12 6.08 -0.09
N PRO A 307 -24.47 7.24 -0.66
CA PRO A 307 -23.59 8.40 -0.67
C PRO A 307 -23.11 8.73 0.75
N HIS A 308 -21.80 8.84 0.93
CA HIS A 308 -21.24 9.20 2.22
C HIS A 308 -21.50 10.67 2.53
N VAL A 309 -22.06 10.92 3.71
CA VAL A 309 -22.22 12.27 4.25
C VAL A 309 -21.32 12.38 5.49
N PRO A 310 -20.28 13.24 5.47
CA PRO A 310 -19.34 13.36 6.58
C PRO A 310 -19.99 14.14 7.75
N SER A 311 -20.92 13.49 8.43
CA SER A 311 -21.69 14.05 9.55
C SER A 311 -21.98 12.98 10.60
N LEU A 312 -22.06 13.40 11.86
CA LEU A 312 -22.51 12.52 12.93
C LEU A 312 -23.97 12.11 12.71
N MET A 313 -24.26 10.83 12.93
CA MET A 313 -25.62 10.31 12.81
C MET A 313 -26.50 10.85 13.95
N PRO A 314 -27.79 11.12 13.70
CA PRO A 314 -28.73 11.46 14.76
C PRO A 314 -28.71 10.41 15.87
N GLY A 315 -28.62 10.85 17.13
CA GLY A 315 -28.53 9.96 18.30
C GLY A 315 -27.10 9.51 18.66
N THR A 316 -26.07 10.02 17.99
CA THR A 316 -24.68 9.79 18.41
C THR A 316 -24.43 10.41 19.78
N GLU A 317 -23.99 9.60 20.73
CA GLU A 317 -23.49 10.04 22.03
C GLU A 317 -21.97 10.19 21.95
N CYS A 318 -21.45 11.41 22.13
CA CYS A 318 -20.01 11.66 22.09
C CYS A 318 -19.36 11.29 23.43
N ASP A 319 -18.18 10.68 23.36
CA ASP A 319 -17.34 10.47 24.53
C ASP A 319 -17.00 11.80 25.22
N PRO A 320 -16.81 11.79 26.55
CA PRO A 320 -16.41 12.99 27.28
C PRO A 320 -15.05 13.51 26.77
N PRO A 321 -14.86 14.84 26.67
CA PRO A 321 -13.57 15.42 26.28
C PRO A 321 -12.43 14.95 27.20
N VAL A 322 -11.33 14.49 26.60
CA VAL A 322 -10.13 14.03 27.32
C VAL A 322 -9.13 15.17 27.52
N LEU A 323 -9.13 16.17 26.63
CA LEU A 323 -8.21 17.31 26.70
C LEU A 323 -8.57 18.23 27.86
N THR A 324 -7.56 18.64 28.61
CA THR A 324 -7.65 19.55 29.75
C THR A 324 -6.99 20.89 29.45
N ASP A 325 -7.18 21.88 30.33
CA ASP A 325 -6.51 23.18 30.21
C ASP A 325 -4.97 23.07 30.24
N ALA A 326 -4.42 21.98 30.80
CA ALA A 326 -2.97 21.73 30.80
C ALA A 326 -2.43 21.27 29.44
N ASP A 327 -3.30 20.74 28.58
CA ASP A 327 -2.95 20.30 27.22
C ASP A 327 -3.03 21.46 26.21
N MET A 328 -3.64 22.57 26.61
CA MET A 328 -3.69 23.77 25.78
C MET A 328 -2.28 24.35 25.65
N PRO A 329 -1.81 24.65 24.43
CA PRO A 329 -0.53 25.31 24.25
C PRO A 329 -0.57 26.65 25.00
N VAL A 330 0.49 26.94 25.75
CA VAL A 330 0.69 28.29 26.31
C VAL A 330 0.66 29.26 25.14
N GLU A 331 -0.12 30.35 25.24
CA GLU A 331 -0.12 31.41 24.23
C GLU A 331 1.30 31.96 24.04
N GLU A 332 2.03 31.41 23.08
CA GLU A 332 3.31 31.96 22.67
C GLU A 332 3.05 33.20 21.81
N THR A 333 3.71 34.31 22.16
CA THR A 333 3.72 35.50 21.31
C THR A 333 4.22 35.11 19.92
N LEU A 334 3.42 35.39 18.88
CA LEU A 334 3.79 35.12 17.50
C LEU A 334 5.18 35.71 17.22
N TRP A 335 6.00 34.98 16.45
CA TRP A 335 7.41 35.32 16.25
C TRP A 335 7.64 36.74 15.68
N HIS A 336 6.65 37.31 14.99
CA HIS A 336 6.67 38.66 14.42
C HIS A 336 6.07 39.73 15.35
N GLU A 337 5.41 39.35 16.44
CA GLU A 337 4.83 40.24 17.46
C GLU A 337 5.73 40.43 18.68
N ARG A 338 6.88 39.74 18.73
CA ARG A 338 7.97 40.07 19.65
C ARG A 338 8.54 41.44 19.26
N GLY A 339 7.86 42.49 19.73
CA GLY A 339 8.07 43.88 19.34
C GLY A 339 9.52 44.35 19.48
N GLY A 340 9.90 45.24 18.57
CA GLY A 340 11.22 45.83 18.45
C GLY A 340 11.70 46.51 19.73
N GLY A 341 12.81 45.99 20.25
CA GLY A 341 13.69 46.67 21.20
C GLY A 341 15.05 46.88 20.53
N ASN A 342 15.42 48.15 20.36
CA ASN A 342 16.62 48.64 19.69
C ASN A 342 17.91 47.89 20.10
N GLY A 343 18.55 47.14 19.18
CA GLY A 343 19.89 46.59 19.41
C GLY A 343 20.35 45.50 18.44
N ARG A 344 21.03 45.91 17.35
CA ARG A 344 22.00 45.18 16.47
C ARG A 344 21.70 43.73 16.02
N PRO A 345 21.90 43.40 14.72
CA PRO A 345 21.71 42.04 14.21
C PRO A 345 22.89 41.15 14.62
N GLY A 346 22.67 40.18 15.50
CA GLY A 346 23.69 39.19 15.87
C GLY A 346 23.41 38.49 17.19
N GLY A 347 22.61 37.42 17.16
CA GLY A 347 22.42 36.51 18.30
C GLY A 347 21.53 35.33 17.90
N PRO A 348 21.86 34.08 18.26
CA PRO A 348 21.31 32.90 17.60
C PRO A 348 19.88 32.60 18.06
N LEU A 349 19.03 32.29 17.08
CA LEU A 349 17.69 31.70 17.20
C LEU A 349 17.76 30.34 17.90
N ARG A 350 18.12 30.29 19.19
CA ARG A 350 18.37 29.02 19.89
C ARG A 350 17.18 28.47 20.67
N GLN A 351 16.04 29.16 20.69
CA GLN A 351 14.97 28.82 21.64
C GLN A 351 13.65 28.29 21.07
N ASN A 352 13.44 28.31 19.74
CA ASN A 352 12.24 27.68 19.14
C ASN A 352 12.54 26.34 18.46
N PHE A 353 13.69 25.74 18.74
CA PHE A 353 14.07 24.46 18.16
C PHE A 353 13.31 23.27 18.76
N LEU A 354 12.76 23.37 19.97
CA LEU A 354 12.30 22.18 20.71
C LEU A 354 10.98 21.55 20.21
N THR A 355 10.21 22.23 19.36
CA THR A 355 8.89 21.76 18.89
C THR A 355 8.86 21.38 17.40
N MET A 356 9.97 21.50 16.67
CA MET A 356 10.05 21.10 15.26
C MET A 356 10.64 19.68 15.13
N GLY A 357 9.93 18.79 14.44
CA GLY A 357 10.45 17.46 14.09
C GLY A 357 11.80 17.55 13.37
N ASP A 358 12.66 16.54 13.55
CA ASP A 358 14.05 16.55 13.10
C ASP A 358 14.24 16.80 11.59
N GLU A 359 13.23 16.52 10.77
CA GLU A 359 13.23 16.82 9.33
C GLU A 359 13.11 18.32 9.04
N ALA A 360 12.24 19.04 9.76
CA ALA A 360 12.09 20.49 9.61
C ALA A 360 13.38 21.24 10.04
N ARG A 361 14.08 20.69 11.05
CA ARG A 361 15.37 21.21 11.52
C ARG A 361 16.47 21.14 10.44
N ARG A 362 16.52 20.07 9.65
CA ARG A 362 17.54 19.88 8.60
C ARG A 362 17.31 20.80 7.40
N THR A 363 16.06 20.95 6.96
CA THR A 363 15.72 21.77 5.80
C THR A 363 16.02 23.26 6.03
N ILE A 364 15.76 23.76 7.24
CA ILE A 364 16.03 25.17 7.59
C ILE A 364 17.53 25.41 7.83
N SER A 365 18.24 24.45 8.42
CA SER A 365 19.70 24.58 8.64
C SER A 365 20.50 24.58 7.34
N ASN A 366 20.04 23.87 6.30
CA ASN A 366 20.71 23.80 5.01
C ASN A 366 20.39 25.00 4.10
N SER A 367 19.22 25.63 4.27
CA SER A 367 18.81 26.81 3.50
C SER A 367 19.40 28.12 4.02
N LEU A 368 19.79 28.18 5.31
CA LEU A 368 20.51 29.30 5.90
C LEU A 368 21.99 28.95 5.99
N GLY A 369 22.75 29.21 4.92
CA GLY A 369 24.17 28.85 4.70
C GLY A 369 25.15 29.22 5.83
N HIS A 370 25.06 28.56 6.98
CA HIS A 370 26.03 28.58 8.05
C HIS A 370 27.12 27.55 7.74
N ARG A 371 28.14 28.00 7.00
CA ARG A 371 29.47 27.40 7.12
C ARG A 371 29.93 27.56 8.56
N TYR A 372 30.42 26.49 9.18
CA TYR A 372 31.53 26.38 10.15
C TYR A 372 31.38 24.98 10.76
N GLY A 373 32.36 24.09 10.81
CA GLY A 373 33.79 24.22 11.13
C GLY A 373 34.13 22.91 11.86
N GLN A 374 35.38 22.44 11.77
CA GLN A 374 35.83 21.14 12.29
C GLN A 374 35.27 20.78 13.68
N PRO A 375 34.90 19.50 13.93
CA PRO A 375 34.48 19.08 15.26
C PRO A 375 35.68 19.08 16.22
N PRO A 376 35.50 19.45 17.51
CA PRO A 376 36.57 19.36 18.48
C PRO A 376 36.89 17.90 18.81
N HIS A 377 38.18 17.62 18.98
CA HIS A 377 38.70 16.36 19.51
C HIS A 377 37.96 15.95 20.79
N GLN A 378 37.29 14.79 20.76
CA GLN A 378 36.85 14.09 21.96
C GLN A 378 38.01 13.21 22.45
N GLY A 379 38.49 13.47 23.67
CA GLY A 379 39.42 12.60 24.39
C GLY A 379 38.78 11.26 24.74
N PRO A 380 39.59 10.25 25.12
CA PRO A 380 39.13 8.87 25.30
C PRO A 380 38.22 8.73 26.53
N PRO A 381 37.25 7.80 26.50
CA PRO A 381 36.40 7.51 27.66
C PRO A 381 37.19 6.74 28.75
N PRO A 382 36.83 6.91 30.04
CA PRO A 382 37.49 6.22 31.15
C PRO A 382 37.11 4.72 31.22
N PRO A 383 37.93 3.87 31.86
CA PRO A 383 37.74 2.43 31.90
C PRO A 383 36.59 2.03 32.84
N GLY A 384 35.89 0.96 32.47
CA GLY A 384 34.62 0.51 33.05
C GLY A 384 34.66 -0.01 34.49
N GLY A 385 33.49 -0.41 34.96
CA GLY A 385 33.28 -1.07 36.24
C GLY A 385 31.94 -1.81 36.30
N TYR A 386 32.04 -3.14 36.18
CA TYR A 386 31.11 -4.24 36.46
C TYR A 386 29.77 -4.34 35.73
#